data_AF-A0A2D8N199-F1
#
_entry.id   AF-A0A2D8N199-F1
#
_cell.length_a   1.000
_cell.length_b   1.000
_cell.length_c   1.000
_cell.angle_alpha   90.00
_cell.angle_beta   90.00
_cell.angle_gamma   90.00
#
_symmetry.space_group_name_H-M   'P 1'
#
loop_
_entity.id
_entity.type
_entity.pdbx_description
1 polymer ?
#
loop_
_entity_poly.entity_id
_entity_poly.type
_entity_poly.pdbx_seq_one_letter_code
_entity_poly.pdbx_strand_id
1 'polypeptide(L)'
;MNEKTPAGKPSFANLPNQITVTRLVLSLGFFVLLGIVGHGTDSETRQVILNWSTALFMLAMFTDFLDGYLARKWNIESTFGRIADPFVDKIVICGSFIMLTTISDLVEPWYPLTIVFREFLVSGLRSFIESAGVAFGAAWAGKVKLTIQGLTIPSLLFYEANFIADSAGTKIQEPMWPGLTAPLYWLVIALLAATLISTFYSCIVYLHKATKVLRS
;
A
#
# COMPACT_ATOMS: atom_id res chain seq x y z
N MET A 1 46.94 28.25 6.30
CA MET A 1 47.37 26.86 6.58
C MET A 1 46.38 26.27 7.58
N ASN A 2 45.66 25.23 7.15
CA ASN A 2 44.74 24.36 7.91
C ASN A 2 43.43 24.93 8.46
N GLU A 3 42.46 25.05 7.55
CA GLU A 3 41.05 24.81 7.81
C GLU A 3 40.89 23.35 8.28
N LYS A 4 40.58 23.14 9.58
CA LYS A 4 40.18 21.83 10.09
C LYS A 4 38.69 21.65 9.80
N THR A 5 38.38 20.97 8.71
CA THR A 5 37.08 20.37 8.46
C THR A 5 36.67 19.55 9.70
N PRO A 6 35.52 19.79 10.35
CA PRO A 6 35.07 18.89 11.40
C PRO A 6 34.73 17.56 10.74
N ALA A 7 35.41 16.50 11.17
CA ALA A 7 35.14 15.14 10.74
C ALA A 7 33.63 14.85 10.86
N GLY A 8 33.01 14.54 9.72
CA GLY A 8 31.58 14.24 9.63
C GLY A 8 31.24 13.08 10.56
N LYS A 9 30.42 13.35 11.58
CA LYS A 9 29.77 12.28 12.35
C LYS A 9 28.92 11.47 11.36
N PRO A 10 29.03 10.13 11.31
CA PRO A 10 28.01 9.35 10.62
C PRO A 10 26.69 9.59 11.34
N SER A 11 25.80 10.31 10.66
CA SER A 11 24.50 10.70 11.18
C SER A 11 23.61 9.47 11.25
N PHE A 12 23.44 8.91 12.45
CA PHE A 12 22.35 7.98 12.74
C PHE A 12 20.95 8.62 12.50
N ALA A 13 20.88 9.94 12.28
CA ALA A 13 19.68 10.64 11.84
C ALA A 13 19.33 10.40 10.36
N ASN A 14 20.18 9.71 9.59
CA ASN A 14 19.89 9.34 8.20
C ASN A 14 19.15 8.00 8.07
N LEU A 15 19.11 7.17 9.12
CA LEU A 15 18.52 5.83 9.04
C LEU A 15 17.00 5.86 8.73
N PRO A 16 16.17 6.67 9.41
CA PRO A 16 14.74 6.72 9.09
C PRO A 16 14.50 7.25 7.67
N ASN A 17 15.27 8.27 7.26
CA ASN A 17 15.17 8.84 5.91
C ASN A 17 15.55 7.81 4.83
N GLN A 18 16.60 7.02 5.07
CA GLN A 18 17.00 5.97 4.14
C GLN A 18 15.93 4.90 3.97
N ILE A 19 15.16 4.60 5.02
CA ILE A 19 14.11 3.60 4.95
C ILE A 19 12.87 4.13 4.21
N THR A 20 12.41 5.35 4.51
CA THR A 20 11.36 6.02 3.73
C THR A 20 11.74 6.11 2.24
N VAL A 21 12.99 6.49 1.94
CA VAL A 21 13.51 6.55 0.57
C VAL A 21 13.58 5.17 -0.07
N THR A 22 14.03 4.15 0.66
CA THR A 22 14.07 2.76 0.17
C THR A 22 12.65 2.28 -0.18
N ARG A 23 11.67 2.52 0.69
CA ARG A 23 10.26 2.21 0.43
C ARG A 23 9.76 2.91 -0.82
N LEU A 24 10.02 4.22 -0.94
CA LEU A 24 9.63 5.00 -2.11
C LEU A 24 10.23 4.42 -3.39
N VAL A 25 11.52 4.07 -3.39
CA VAL A 25 12.19 3.45 -4.55
C VAL A 25 11.58 2.09 -4.88
N LEU A 26 11.33 1.23 -3.88
CA LEU A 26 10.68 -0.06 -4.07
C LEU A 26 9.27 0.10 -4.65
N SER A 27 8.49 1.05 -4.13
CA SER A 27 7.14 1.37 -4.60
C SER A 27 7.13 1.93 -6.03
N LEU A 28 8.10 2.75 -6.39
CA LEU A 28 8.26 3.24 -7.77
C LEU A 28 8.61 2.07 -8.72
N GLY A 29 9.55 1.21 -8.34
CA GLY A 29 9.88 0.02 -9.11
C GLY A 29 8.65 -0.89 -9.30
N PHE A 30 7.89 -1.11 -8.23
CA PHE A 30 6.62 -1.82 -8.27
C PHE A 30 5.62 -1.20 -9.28
N PHE A 31 5.43 0.13 -9.26
CA PHE A 31 4.51 0.77 -10.22
C PHE A 31 5.00 0.70 -11.66
N VAL A 32 6.30 0.79 -11.89
CA VAL A 32 6.88 0.59 -13.24
C VAL A 32 6.57 -0.81 -13.75
N LEU A 33 6.75 -1.84 -12.93
CA LEU A 33 6.43 -3.21 -13.31
C LEU A 33 4.94 -3.39 -13.64
N LEU A 34 4.04 -2.85 -12.81
CA LEU A 34 2.60 -2.91 -13.11
C LEU A 34 2.25 -2.14 -14.40
N GLY A 35 2.89 -1.01 -14.65
CA GLY A 35 2.69 -0.24 -15.88
C GLY A 35 3.10 -0.99 -17.13
N ILE A 36 4.22 -1.74 -17.07
CA ILE A 36 4.66 -2.60 -18.18
C ILE A 36 3.59 -3.65 -18.49
N VAL A 37 3.03 -4.30 -17.47
CA VAL A 37 1.97 -5.31 -17.65
C VAL A 37 0.68 -4.69 -18.20
N GLY A 38 0.28 -3.52 -17.70
CA GLY A 38 -0.93 -2.82 -18.14
C GLY A 38 -0.88 -2.33 -19.59
N HIS A 39 0.31 -2.13 -20.17
CA HIS A 39 0.48 -1.74 -21.58
C HIS A 39 0.43 -2.90 -22.58
N GLY A 40 0.33 -4.14 -22.09
CA GLY A 40 0.33 -5.35 -22.90
C GLY A 40 1.72 -5.97 -23.00
N THR A 41 1.83 -7.18 -22.43
CA THR A 41 3.00 -8.05 -22.49
C THR A 41 2.55 -9.47 -22.82
N ASP A 42 3.44 -10.28 -23.39
CA ASP A 42 3.19 -11.71 -23.56
C ASP A 42 2.94 -12.42 -22.22
N SER A 43 2.23 -13.54 -22.26
CA SER A 43 1.74 -14.23 -21.06
C SER A 43 2.86 -14.72 -20.13
N GLU A 44 3.99 -15.19 -20.69
CA GLU A 44 5.15 -15.65 -19.90
C GLU A 44 5.82 -14.48 -19.17
N THR A 45 6.06 -13.38 -19.88
CA THR A 45 6.63 -12.16 -19.30
C THR A 45 5.68 -11.54 -18.26
N ARG A 46 4.37 -11.53 -18.53
CA ARG A 46 3.36 -11.06 -17.57
C ARG A 46 3.44 -11.83 -16.25
N GLN A 47 3.48 -13.15 -16.28
CA GLN A 47 3.58 -13.98 -15.07
C GLN A 47 4.83 -13.63 -14.25
N VAL A 48 5.99 -13.53 -14.91
CA VAL A 48 7.26 -13.21 -14.24
C VAL A 48 7.19 -11.82 -13.62
N ILE A 49 6.72 -10.81 -14.36
CA ILE A 49 6.64 -9.43 -13.87
C ILE A 49 5.66 -9.30 -12.69
N LEU A 50 4.50 -9.94 -12.74
CA LEU A 50 3.51 -9.88 -11.65
C LEU A 50 4.01 -10.60 -10.38
N ASN A 51 4.72 -11.72 -10.52
CA ASN A 51 5.36 -12.39 -9.39
C ASN A 51 6.45 -11.51 -8.74
N TRP A 52 7.30 -10.85 -9.54
CA TRP A 52 8.26 -9.88 -9.03
C TRP A 52 7.59 -8.66 -8.40
N SER A 53 6.49 -8.17 -8.98
CA SER A 53 5.69 -7.07 -8.42
C SER A 53 5.12 -7.44 -7.06
N THR A 54 4.61 -8.67 -6.91
CA THR A 54 4.13 -9.20 -5.63
C THR A 54 5.24 -9.20 -4.59
N ALA A 55 6.43 -9.70 -4.95
CA ALA A 55 7.59 -9.71 -4.06
C ALA A 55 8.03 -8.29 -3.66
N LEU A 56 8.13 -7.36 -4.61
CA LEU A 56 8.50 -5.96 -4.34
C LEU A 56 7.49 -5.27 -3.42
N PHE A 57 6.19 -5.47 -3.66
CA PHE A 57 5.15 -4.92 -2.79
C PHE A 57 5.25 -5.45 -1.36
N MET A 58 5.42 -6.77 -1.20
CA MET A 58 5.61 -7.37 0.12
C MET A 58 6.87 -6.85 0.82
N LEU A 59 7.98 -6.69 0.09
CA LEU A 59 9.22 -6.12 0.63
C LEU A 59 9.02 -4.66 1.07
N ALA A 60 8.31 -3.85 0.29
CA ALA A 60 8.01 -2.47 0.64
C ALA A 60 7.15 -2.38 1.92
N MET A 61 6.10 -3.19 2.02
CA MET A 61 5.23 -3.26 3.20
C MET A 61 5.96 -3.81 4.43
N PHE A 62 6.82 -4.80 4.25
CA PHE A 62 7.63 -5.36 5.34
C PHE A 62 8.65 -4.36 5.87
N THR A 63 9.26 -3.58 4.97
CA THR A 63 10.21 -2.53 5.32
C THR A 63 9.56 -1.45 6.20
N ASP A 64 8.30 -1.08 5.95
CA ASP A 64 7.54 -0.17 6.82
C ASP A 64 7.36 -0.72 8.24
N PHE A 65 6.93 -1.99 8.33
CA PHE A 65 6.71 -2.62 9.62
C PHE A 65 8.01 -2.69 10.44
N LEU A 66 9.13 -3.01 9.80
CA LEU A 66 10.43 -3.09 10.44
C LEU A 66 10.90 -1.71 10.93
N ASP A 67 10.70 -0.65 10.14
CA ASP A 67 11.06 0.71 10.53
C ASP A 67 10.24 1.19 11.74
N GLY A 68 8.92 0.98 11.70
CA GLY A 68 8.06 1.29 12.85
C GLY A 68 8.48 0.54 14.12
N TYR A 69 9.04 -0.67 14.00
CA TYR A 69 9.60 -1.40 15.14
C TYR A 69 10.94 -0.81 15.61
N LEU A 70 11.88 -0.52 14.70
CA LEU A 70 13.19 0.06 15.01
C LEU A 70 13.09 1.48 15.58
N ALA A 71 12.26 2.34 14.99
CA ALA A 71 12.02 3.71 15.43
C ALA A 71 11.48 3.75 16.87
N ARG A 72 10.53 2.87 17.22
CA ARG A 72 10.03 2.73 18.61
C ARG A 72 11.09 2.23 19.57
N LYS A 73 11.99 1.36 19.12
CA LYS A 73 13.06 0.80 19.95
C LYS A 73 14.18 1.80 20.22
N TRP A 74 14.46 2.68 19.27
CA TRP A 74 15.57 3.64 19.36
C TRP A 74 15.14 5.07 19.69
N ASN A 75 13.84 5.37 19.71
CA ASN A 75 13.28 6.69 20.02
C ASN A 75 13.84 7.80 19.11
N ILE A 76 14.18 7.44 17.87
CA ILE A 76 14.69 8.34 16.84
C ILE A 76 13.58 8.52 15.80
N GLU A 77 12.95 9.68 15.80
CA GLU A 77 11.99 10.08 14.77
C GLU A 77 12.61 11.16 13.87
N SER A 78 12.62 10.94 12.57
CA SER A 78 12.97 11.98 11.59
C SER A 78 11.75 12.84 11.26
N THR A 79 11.91 14.17 11.25
CA THR A 79 10.86 15.11 10.84
C THR A 79 10.39 14.86 9.41
N PHE A 80 11.30 14.45 8.52
CA PHE A 80 10.96 14.13 7.13
C PHE A 80 10.12 12.86 7.02
N GLY A 81 10.57 11.76 7.65
CA GLY A 81 9.84 10.48 7.65
C GLY A 81 8.42 10.64 8.22
N ARG A 82 8.27 11.39 9.32
CA ARG A 82 6.95 11.66 9.93
C ARG A 82 5.91 12.22 8.96
N ILE A 83 6.33 13.02 7.99
CA ILE A 83 5.44 13.62 6.99
C ILE A 83 5.34 12.74 5.74
N ALA A 84 6.48 12.19 5.29
CA ALA A 84 6.56 11.41 4.07
C ALA A 84 5.92 10.01 4.20
N ASP A 85 6.09 9.32 5.32
CA ASP A 85 5.60 7.94 5.50
C ASP A 85 4.07 7.84 5.33
N PRO A 86 3.24 8.66 6.01
CA PRO A 86 1.78 8.60 5.85
C PRO A 86 1.30 9.00 4.45
N PHE A 87 2.14 9.70 3.68
CA PHE A 87 1.84 10.10 2.31
C PHE A 87 2.17 8.98 1.32
N VAL A 88 3.39 8.43 1.42
CA VAL A 88 3.84 7.31 0.59
C VAL A 88 2.93 6.11 0.79
N ASP A 89 2.54 5.79 2.03
CA ASP A 89 1.65 4.64 2.30
C ASP A 89 0.31 4.76 1.55
N LYS A 90 -0.28 5.95 1.49
CA LYS A 90 -1.53 6.18 0.77
C LYS A 90 -1.34 6.08 -0.74
N ILE A 91 -0.24 6.64 -1.27
CA ILE A 91 0.09 6.52 -2.69
C ILE A 91 0.27 5.05 -3.07
N VAL A 92 1.00 4.29 -2.26
CA VAL A 92 1.25 2.87 -2.51
C VAL A 92 -0.07 2.11 -2.56
N ILE A 93 -0.91 2.21 -1.53
CA ILE A 93 -2.17 1.47 -1.50
C ILE A 93 -3.15 1.95 -2.59
N CYS A 94 -3.40 3.26 -2.69
CA CYS A 94 -4.33 3.80 -3.68
C CYS A 94 -3.84 3.55 -5.10
N GLY A 95 -2.56 3.82 -5.37
CA GLY A 95 -1.93 3.58 -6.66
C GLY A 95 -1.97 2.11 -7.05
N SER A 96 -1.73 1.18 -6.11
CA SER A 96 -1.82 -0.25 -6.37
C SER A 96 -3.22 -0.64 -6.86
N PHE A 97 -4.27 -0.23 -6.14
CA PHE A 97 -5.64 -0.53 -6.55
C PHE A 97 -6.02 0.14 -7.88
N ILE A 98 -5.51 1.36 -8.16
CA ILE A 98 -5.74 2.02 -9.46
C ILE A 98 -5.07 1.21 -10.58
N MET A 99 -3.80 0.87 -10.46
CA MET A 99 -3.07 0.11 -11.49
C MET A 99 -3.69 -1.28 -11.71
N LEU A 100 -4.17 -1.91 -10.63
CA LEU A 100 -4.86 -3.20 -10.70
C LEU A 100 -6.11 -3.18 -11.59
N THR A 101 -6.79 -2.04 -11.76
CA THR A 101 -7.94 -1.94 -12.70
C THR A 101 -7.55 -2.19 -14.16
N THR A 102 -6.27 -2.00 -14.51
CA THR A 102 -5.74 -2.25 -15.87
C THR A 102 -5.23 -3.68 -16.04
N ILE A 103 -5.13 -4.44 -14.94
CA ILE A 103 -4.50 -5.76 -14.89
C ILE A 103 -5.52 -6.86 -14.61
N SER A 104 -6.50 -6.58 -13.75
CA SER A 104 -7.41 -7.54 -13.14
C SER A 104 -8.87 -7.12 -13.38
N ASP A 105 -9.64 -7.99 -14.02
CA ASP A 105 -11.09 -7.80 -14.19
C ASP A 105 -11.87 -7.88 -12.86
N LEU A 106 -11.26 -8.40 -11.79
CA LEU A 106 -11.87 -8.45 -10.45
C LEU A 106 -11.94 -7.07 -9.76
N VAL A 107 -11.23 -6.07 -10.28
CA VAL A 107 -11.15 -4.73 -9.69
C VAL A 107 -11.69 -3.71 -10.67
N GLU A 108 -12.99 -3.45 -10.57
CA GLU A 108 -13.65 -2.42 -11.38
C GLU A 108 -13.23 -1.00 -10.95
N PRO A 109 -13.26 0.00 -11.85
CA PRO A 109 -12.80 1.37 -11.56
C PRO A 109 -13.46 2.08 -10.37
N TRP A 110 -14.71 1.73 -10.03
CA TRP A 110 -15.37 2.29 -8.85
C TRP A 110 -14.72 1.83 -7.54
N TYR A 111 -14.07 0.66 -7.53
CA TYR A 111 -13.44 0.09 -6.35
C TYR A 111 -12.29 0.97 -5.81
N PRO A 112 -11.21 1.27 -6.56
CA PRO A 112 -10.17 2.18 -6.09
C PRO A 112 -10.71 3.59 -5.83
N LEU A 113 -11.72 4.05 -6.58
CA LEU A 113 -12.33 5.36 -6.36
C LEU A 113 -12.88 5.49 -4.94
N THR A 114 -13.56 4.46 -4.42
CA THR A 114 -14.07 4.46 -3.04
C THR A 114 -12.95 4.54 -2.00
N ILE A 115 -11.85 3.80 -2.24
CA ILE A 115 -10.69 3.78 -1.35
C ILE A 115 -10.03 5.15 -1.33
N VAL A 116 -9.74 5.71 -2.51
CA VAL A 116 -9.14 7.05 -2.69
C VAL A 116 -10.01 8.09 -1.99
N PHE A 117 -11.29 8.17 -2.32
CA PHE A 117 -12.21 9.13 -1.72
C PHE A 117 -12.18 9.08 -0.19
N ARG A 118 -12.24 7.87 0.39
CA ARG A 118 -12.18 7.68 1.84
C ARG A 118 -10.83 8.10 2.42
N GLU A 119 -9.71 7.77 1.78
CA GLU A 119 -8.38 8.14 2.26
C GLU A 119 -8.20 9.66 2.29
N PHE A 120 -8.64 10.36 1.24
CA PHE A 120 -8.63 11.82 1.19
C PHE A 120 -9.55 12.43 2.24
N LEU A 121 -10.78 11.93 2.38
CA LEU A 121 -11.76 12.44 3.34
C LEU A 121 -11.28 12.32 4.79
N VAL A 122 -10.82 11.14 5.22
CA VAL A 122 -10.36 10.93 6.59
C VAL A 122 -9.05 11.68 6.87
N SER A 123 -8.16 11.77 5.88
CA SER A 123 -6.91 12.53 6.02
C SER A 123 -7.16 14.02 6.12
N GLY A 124 -8.03 14.57 5.28
CA GLY A 124 -8.41 15.98 5.30
C GLY A 124 -9.11 16.35 6.61
N LEU A 125 -10.06 15.52 7.06
CA LEU A 125 -10.75 15.72 8.33
C LEU A 125 -9.79 15.73 9.53
N ARG A 126 -8.85 14.78 9.55
CA ARG A 126 -7.82 14.72 10.58
C ARG A 126 -6.95 15.97 10.56
N SER A 127 -6.44 16.35 9.39
CA SER A 127 -5.59 17.53 9.23
C SER A 127 -6.31 18.80 9.64
N PHE A 128 -7.60 18.93 9.33
CA PHE A 128 -8.43 20.08 9.71
C PHE A 128 -8.57 20.18 11.23
N ILE A 129 -8.91 19.07 11.91
CA ILE A 129 -9.06 19.06 13.37
C ILE A 129 -7.72 19.30 14.08
N GLU A 130 -6.65 18.69 13.61
CA GLU A 130 -5.29 18.89 14.16
C GLU A 130 -4.82 20.35 13.96
N SER A 131 -5.21 21.00 12.86
CA SER A 131 -4.89 22.43 12.62
C SER A 131 -5.61 23.38 13.58
N ALA A 132 -6.74 22.95 14.16
CA ALA A 132 -7.45 23.67 15.21
C ALA A 132 -6.85 23.43 16.62
N GLY A 133 -5.71 22.75 16.72
CA GLY A 133 -5.03 22.47 17.99
C GLY A 133 -5.60 21.28 18.77
N VAL A 134 -6.56 20.55 18.21
CA VAL A 134 -7.16 19.38 18.88
C VAL A 134 -6.48 18.11 18.40
N ALA A 135 -5.87 17.38 19.35
CA ALA A 135 -5.18 16.13 19.05
C ALA A 135 -6.16 15.06 18.51
N PHE A 136 -5.99 14.66 17.25
CA PHE A 136 -6.84 13.67 16.59
C PHE A 136 -6.10 12.34 16.38
N GLY A 137 -6.06 11.52 17.43
CA GLY A 137 -5.33 10.24 17.39
C GLY A 137 -5.90 9.23 16.37
N ALA A 138 -5.03 8.35 15.86
CA ALA A 138 -5.44 7.27 14.96
C ALA A 138 -6.38 6.26 15.66
N ALA A 139 -7.44 5.84 14.98
CA ALA A 139 -8.35 4.78 15.45
C ALA A 139 -7.82 3.39 15.05
N TRP A 140 -8.12 2.38 15.86
CA TRP A 140 -7.78 0.97 15.59
C TRP A 140 -8.31 0.48 14.24
N ALA A 141 -9.49 0.97 13.84
CA ALA A 141 -10.12 0.68 12.56
C ALA A 141 -9.24 1.09 11.36
N GLY A 142 -8.37 2.09 11.52
CA GLY A 142 -7.38 2.47 10.50
C GLY A 142 -6.28 1.42 10.32
N LYS A 143 -5.83 0.79 11.41
CA LYS A 143 -4.79 -0.26 11.39
C LYS A 143 -5.32 -1.53 10.72
N VAL A 144 -6.52 -1.97 11.12
CA VAL A 144 -7.15 -3.18 10.54
C VAL A 144 -7.36 -3.02 9.03
N LYS A 145 -7.86 -1.85 8.60
CA LYS A 145 -8.00 -1.53 7.17
C LYS A 145 -6.67 -1.65 6.42
N LEU A 146 -5.59 -1.07 6.97
CA LEU A 146 -4.26 -1.13 6.34
C LEU A 146 -3.75 -2.57 6.22
N THR A 147 -3.91 -3.38 7.28
CA THR A 147 -3.52 -4.80 7.25
C THR A 147 -4.29 -5.57 6.20
N ILE A 148 -5.61 -5.37 6.11
CA ILE A 148 -6.43 -6.05 5.10
C ILE A 148 -6.01 -5.62 3.69
N GLN A 149 -5.87 -4.31 3.42
CA GLN A 149 -5.42 -3.79 2.12
C GLN A 149 -4.02 -4.32 1.73
N GLY A 150 -3.11 -4.39 2.69
CA GLY A 150 -1.76 -4.94 2.51
C GLY A 150 -1.72 -6.45 2.23
N LEU A 151 -2.76 -7.20 2.60
CA LEU A 151 -2.92 -8.62 2.24
C LEU A 151 -3.63 -8.77 0.89
N THR A 152 -4.66 -7.96 0.62
CA THR A 152 -5.45 -8.02 -0.61
C THR A 152 -4.61 -7.81 -1.87
N ILE A 153 -3.77 -6.77 -1.89
CA ILE A 153 -2.97 -6.42 -3.08
C ILE A 153 -2.03 -7.57 -3.50
N PRO A 154 -1.14 -8.11 -2.64
CA PRO A 154 -0.25 -9.18 -3.05
C PRO A 154 -0.99 -10.49 -3.35
N SER A 155 -2.09 -10.80 -2.63
CA SER A 155 -2.91 -11.98 -2.95
C SER A 155 -3.55 -11.89 -4.33
N LEU A 156 -4.07 -10.71 -4.70
CA LEU A 156 -4.63 -10.48 -6.02
C LEU A 156 -3.57 -10.53 -7.11
N LEU A 157 -2.41 -9.89 -6.92
CA LEU A 157 -1.30 -9.96 -7.89
C LEU A 157 -0.79 -11.38 -8.10
N PHE A 158 -0.68 -12.17 -7.02
CA PHE A 158 -0.28 -13.57 -7.10
C PHE A 158 -1.31 -14.43 -7.83
N TYR A 159 -2.61 -14.15 -7.63
CA TYR A 159 -3.70 -14.80 -8.35
C TYR A 159 -3.64 -14.47 -9.85
N GLU A 160 -3.54 -13.19 -10.21
CA GLU A 160 -3.40 -12.70 -11.58
C GLU A 160 -2.16 -13.26 -12.31
N ALA A 161 -1.05 -13.46 -11.58
CA ALA A 161 0.18 -13.97 -12.15
C ALA A 161 0.10 -15.46 -12.54
N ASN A 162 -0.61 -16.28 -11.74
CA ASN A 162 -0.47 -17.74 -11.79
C ASN A 162 -1.76 -18.50 -12.13
N PHE A 163 -2.91 -17.83 -12.11
CA PHE A 163 -4.22 -18.49 -12.18
C PHE A 163 -5.20 -17.88 -13.18
N ILE A 164 -4.91 -16.73 -13.77
CA ILE A 164 -5.71 -16.16 -14.87
C ILE A 164 -5.03 -16.46 -16.20
N ALA A 165 -5.74 -17.22 -17.04
CA ALA A 165 -5.37 -17.42 -18.44
C ALA A 165 -5.64 -16.11 -19.19
N ASP A 166 -4.63 -15.67 -19.94
CA ASP A 166 -4.60 -14.42 -20.72
C ASP A 166 -5.94 -14.11 -21.41
N SER A 167 -6.43 -12.87 -21.22
CA SER A 167 -7.60 -12.32 -21.91
C SER A 167 -7.47 -12.39 -23.44
N ALA A 168 -6.26 -12.64 -23.97
CA ALA A 168 -5.98 -12.85 -25.39
C ALA A 168 -6.31 -14.27 -25.94
N GLY A 169 -6.82 -15.20 -25.11
CA GLY A 169 -7.45 -16.46 -25.55
C GLY A 169 -6.60 -17.41 -26.39
N THR A 170 -5.28 -17.19 -26.52
CA THR A 170 -4.45 -17.87 -27.52
C THR A 170 -3.59 -18.99 -26.94
N LYS A 171 -3.39 -19.04 -25.62
CA LYS A 171 -2.82 -20.20 -24.93
C LYS A 171 -3.47 -20.33 -23.56
N ILE A 172 -4.26 -21.39 -23.36
CA ILE A 172 -4.65 -21.85 -22.02
C ILE A 172 -3.37 -22.41 -21.41
N GLN A 173 -2.55 -21.54 -20.82
CA GLN A 173 -1.50 -22.01 -19.94
C GLN A 173 -2.23 -22.58 -18.73
N GLU A 174 -2.28 -23.90 -18.63
CA GLU A 174 -2.85 -24.58 -17.48
C GLU A 174 -2.27 -23.94 -16.22
N PRO A 175 -3.11 -23.53 -15.26
CA PRO A 175 -2.64 -22.88 -14.05
C PRO A 175 -1.57 -23.74 -13.41
N MET A 176 -0.48 -23.12 -12.95
CA MET A 176 0.67 -23.86 -12.41
C MET A 176 0.26 -24.81 -11.26
N TRP A 177 -0.85 -24.50 -10.57
CA TRP A 177 -1.42 -25.29 -9.47
C TRP A 177 -2.96 -25.42 -9.61
N PRO A 178 -3.50 -26.27 -10.48
CA PRO A 178 -4.94 -26.28 -10.79
C PRO A 178 -5.85 -26.46 -9.58
N GLY A 179 -5.44 -27.26 -8.59
CA GLY A 179 -6.21 -27.49 -7.36
C GLY A 179 -6.29 -26.28 -6.41
N LEU A 180 -5.46 -25.26 -6.60
CA LEU A 180 -5.46 -24.03 -5.80
C LEU A 180 -6.24 -22.87 -6.44
N THR A 181 -6.64 -22.99 -7.71
CA THR A 181 -7.38 -21.96 -8.46
C THR A 181 -8.61 -21.46 -7.70
N ALA A 182 -9.57 -22.35 -7.43
CA ALA A 182 -10.83 -22.05 -6.77
C ALA A 182 -10.67 -21.52 -5.33
N PRO A 183 -9.92 -22.18 -4.41
CA PRO A 183 -9.79 -21.65 -3.05
C PRO A 183 -9.08 -20.30 -3.03
N LEU A 184 -8.08 -20.07 -3.88
CA LEU A 184 -7.38 -18.79 -3.94
C LEU A 184 -8.27 -17.69 -4.53
N TYR A 185 -9.06 -17.98 -5.56
CA TYR A 185 -10.05 -17.06 -6.09
C TYR A 185 -11.02 -16.59 -4.99
N TRP A 186 -11.61 -17.52 -4.24
CA TRP A 186 -12.51 -17.16 -3.14
C TRP A 186 -11.82 -16.41 -2.01
N LEU A 187 -10.56 -16.72 -1.72
CA LEU A 187 -9.76 -15.94 -0.77
C LEU A 187 -9.58 -14.49 -1.25
N VAL A 188 -9.25 -14.28 -2.53
CA VAL A 188 -9.11 -12.94 -3.13
C VAL A 188 -10.43 -12.17 -3.08
N ILE A 189 -11.55 -12.80 -3.46
CA ILE A 189 -12.88 -12.19 -3.36
C ILE A 189 -13.20 -11.81 -1.90
N ALA A 190 -12.91 -12.69 -0.94
CA ALA A 190 -13.11 -12.42 0.47
C ALA A 190 -12.27 -11.24 0.97
N LEU A 191 -11.01 -11.14 0.52
CA LEU A 191 -10.10 -10.03 0.86
C LEU A 191 -10.54 -8.70 0.22
N LEU A 192 -11.02 -8.73 -1.02
CA LEU A 192 -11.60 -7.56 -1.69
C LEU A 192 -12.86 -7.07 -0.97
N ALA A 193 -13.74 -7.98 -0.56
CA ALA A 193 -14.91 -7.64 0.24
C ALA A 193 -14.52 -7.08 1.63
N ALA A 194 -13.60 -7.74 2.33
CA ALA A 194 -13.10 -7.28 3.63
C ALA A 194 -12.42 -5.90 3.54
N THR A 195 -11.74 -5.61 2.44
CA THR A 195 -11.12 -4.31 2.17
C THR A 195 -12.18 -3.22 2.06
N LEU A 196 -13.26 -3.43 1.30
CA LEU A 196 -14.35 -2.46 1.22
C LEU A 196 -15.03 -2.28 2.57
N ILE A 197 -15.42 -3.38 3.22
CA ILE A 197 -16.10 -3.35 4.52
C ILE A 197 -15.26 -2.58 5.54
N SER A 198 -13.96 -2.88 5.64
CA SER A 198 -13.06 -2.19 6.57
C SER A 198 -12.84 -0.72 6.19
N THR A 199 -12.85 -0.37 4.90
CA THR A 199 -12.75 1.01 4.41
C THR A 199 -13.95 1.84 4.85
N PHE A 200 -15.17 1.33 4.62
CA PHE A 200 -16.41 1.99 5.07
C PHE A 200 -16.52 2.04 6.59
N TYR A 201 -16.28 0.93 7.28
CA TYR A 201 -16.31 0.87 8.74
C TYR A 201 -15.35 1.90 9.35
N SER A 202 -14.12 1.95 8.85
CA SER A 202 -13.12 2.91 9.29
C SER A 202 -13.57 4.35 9.01
N CYS A 203 -14.19 4.62 7.85
CA CYS A 203 -14.75 5.94 7.54
C CYS A 203 -15.77 6.40 8.60
N ILE A 204 -16.74 5.54 8.92
CA ILE A 204 -17.79 5.82 9.91
C ILE A 204 -17.18 6.09 11.30
N VAL A 205 -16.22 5.26 11.72
CA VAL A 205 -15.53 5.44 13.01
C VAL A 205 -14.83 6.79 13.09
N TYR A 206 -14.14 7.21 12.04
CA TYR A 206 -13.44 8.50 12.01
C TYR A 206 -14.41 9.68 11.94
N LEU A 207 -15.51 9.57 11.18
CA LEU A 207 -16.55 10.59 11.13
C LEU A 207 -17.25 10.78 12.49
N HIS A 208 -17.64 9.69 13.16
CA HIS A 208 -18.22 9.77 14.51
C HIS A 208 -17.24 10.35 15.53
N LYS A 209 -15.95 10.00 15.43
CA LYS A 209 -14.93 10.58 16.29
C LYS A 209 -14.78 12.08 16.05
N ALA A 210 -14.79 12.52 14.80
CA ALA A 210 -14.69 13.92 14.43
C ALA A 210 -15.90 14.75 14.88
N THR A 211 -17.13 14.25 14.69
CA THR A 211 -18.33 14.98 15.12
C THR A 211 -18.39 15.14 16.64
N LYS A 212 -17.90 14.15 17.40
CA LYS A 212 -17.80 14.27 18.87
C LYS A 212 -16.81 15.35 19.29
N VAL A 213 -15.68 15.46 18.59
CA VAL A 213 -14.64 16.46 18.87
C VAL A 213 -15.08 17.87 18.47
N LEU A 214 -15.78 18.04 17.35
CA LEU A 214 -16.24 19.36 16.89
C LEU A 214 -17.43 19.91 17.71
N ARG A 215 -18.09 19.07 18.51
CA ARG A 215 -19.20 19.46 19.39
C ARG A 215 -18.78 19.77 20.83
N SER A 216 -17.55 19.47 21.21
CA SER A 216 -16.98 19.77 22.54
C SER A 216 -16.25 21.10 22.54
#